data_AF-F8JHZ3-F1
#
_entry.id   AF-F8JHZ3-F1
#
_cell.length_a   1.000
_cell.length_b   1.000
_cell.length_c   1.000
_cell.angle_alpha   90.00
_cell.angle_beta   90.00
_cell.angle_gamma   90.00
#
_symmetry.space_group_name_H-M   'P 1'
#
loop_
_entity.id
_entity.type
_entity.pdbx_description
1 polymer ?
#
loop_
_entity_poly.entity_id
_entity_poly.type
_entity_poly.pdbx_seq_one_letter_code
_entity_poly.pdbx_strand_id
1 'polypeptide(L)' 'MPGKCPKCQNVVGNVRAEQIGITNMAGNTFSGASYVCPHCQTILGVVVDPYAFKNEIAIEVMKRMRGGR' A
#
# COMPACT_ATOMS: atom_id res chain seq x y z
N MET A 1 22.27 10.48 3.81
CA MET A 1 22.58 9.95 2.47
C MET A 1 21.45 9.02 2.06
N PRO A 2 21.01 8.99 0.79
CA PRO A 2 19.99 8.03 0.35
C PRO A 2 20.51 6.60 0.50
N GLY A 3 19.65 5.68 0.93
CA GLY A 3 19.99 4.26 1.08
C GLY A 3 20.19 3.56 -0.27
N LYS A 4 20.80 2.37 -0.22
CA LYS A 4 20.94 1.48 -1.39
C LYS A 4 19.91 0.35 -1.33
N CYS A 5 19.50 -0.14 -2.48
CA CYS A 5 18.68 -1.35 -2.55
C CYS A 5 19.50 -2.55 -2.08
N PRO A 6 19.00 -3.38 -1.15
CA PRO A 6 19.77 -4.52 -0.63
C PRO A 6 20.04 -5.59 -1.70
N LYS A 7 19.20 -5.68 -2.75
CA LYS A 7 19.34 -6.66 -3.83
C LYS A 7 20.27 -6.23 -4.97
N CYS A 8 20.10 -5.01 -5.50
CA CYS A 8 20.91 -4.56 -6.66
C CYS A 8 21.99 -3.52 -6.31
N GLN A 9 22.06 -3.07 -5.06
CA GLN A 9 23.05 -2.09 -4.57
C GLN A 9 23.01 -0.70 -5.24
N ASN A 10 22.09 -0.46 -6.19
CA ASN A 10 21.83 0.87 -6.73
C ASN A 10 21.24 1.79 -5.66
N VAL A 11 21.58 3.08 -5.75
CA VAL A 11 21.02 4.12 -4.88
C VAL A 11 19.51 4.25 -5.13
N VAL A 12 18.73 4.22 -4.05
CA VAL A 12 17.27 4.37 -4.09
C VAL A 12 16.93 5.84 -3.86
N GLY A 13 16.85 6.62 -4.95
CA GLY A 13 16.43 8.03 -4.91
C GLY A 13 14.92 8.23 -4.93
N ASN A 14 14.18 7.23 -5.40
CA ASN A 14 12.72 7.14 -5.35
C ASN A 14 12.31 5.66 -5.30
N VAL A 15 11.03 5.40 -5.00
CA VAL A 15 10.43 4.07 -5.02
C VAL A 15 9.18 4.10 -5.89
N ARG A 16 8.90 3.01 -6.60
CA ARG A 16 7.62 2.83 -7.29
C ARG A 16 6.64 2.20 -6.29
N ALA A 17 5.50 2.84 -6.09
CA ALA A 17 4.41 2.29 -5.32
C ALA A 17 3.49 1.48 -6.25
N GLU A 18 3.17 0.24 -5.88
CA GLU A 18 2.24 -0.61 -6.61
C GLU A 18 1.14 -1.08 -5.66
N GLN A 19 -0.11 -1.05 -6.13
CA GLN A 19 -1.25 -1.51 -5.34
C GLN A 19 -1.28 -3.04 -5.32
N ILE A 20 -1.43 -3.60 -4.13
CA ILE A 20 -1.43 -5.05 -3.88
C ILE A 20 -2.55 -5.42 -2.89
N GLY A 21 -2.88 -6.72 -2.81
CA GLY A 21 -3.72 -7.26 -1.75
C GLY A 21 -2.87 -7.81 -0.60
N ILE A 22 -3.25 -7.52 0.65
CA ILE A 22 -2.66 -8.10 1.85
C ILE A 22 -3.68 -9.04 2.47
N THR A 23 -3.36 -10.32 2.56
CA THR A 23 -4.23 -11.32 3.21
C THR A 23 -3.66 -11.69 4.57
N ASN A 24 -4.49 -11.62 5.62
CA ASN A 24 -4.10 -12.06 6.96
C ASN A 24 -4.46 -13.53 7.21
N MET A 25 -3.98 -14.09 8.33
CA MET A 25 -4.23 -15.49 8.71
C MET A 25 -5.72 -15.82 8.90
N ALA A 26 -6.56 -14.82 9.13
CA ALA A 26 -8.01 -14.99 9.24
C ALA A 26 -8.73 -14.94 7.88
N GLY A 27 -8.00 -14.86 6.76
CA GLY A 27 -8.55 -14.84 5.40
C GLY A 27 -9.08 -13.47 4.95
N ASN A 28 -8.95 -12.43 5.76
CA ASN A 28 -9.35 -11.07 5.37
C ASN A 28 -8.33 -10.49 4.40
N THR A 29 -8.81 -9.80 3.37
CA THR A 29 -7.96 -9.11 2.39
C THR A 29 -8.12 -7.60 2.49
N PHE A 30 -7.01 -6.87 2.51
CA PHE A 30 -6.93 -5.42 2.61
C PHE A 30 -6.17 -4.84 1.42
N SER A 31 -6.50 -3.61 1.03
CA SER A 31 -5.69 -2.84 0.09
C SER A 31 -4.35 -2.47 0.71
N GLY A 32 -3.27 -2.86 0.04
CA GLY A 32 -1.90 -2.55 0.40
C GLY A 32 -1.16 -1.83 -0.72
N ALA A 33 0.01 -1.31 -0.36
CA ALA A 33 0.98 -0.78 -1.30
C ALA A 33 2.33 -1.48 -1.09
N SER A 34 2.93 -1.97 -2.17
CA SER A 34 4.32 -2.39 -2.17
C SER A 34 5.20 -1.25 -2.68
N TYR A 35 6.35 -1.04 -2.04
CA TYR A 35 7.37 -0.13 -2.53
C TYR A 35 8.47 -0.94 -3.19
N VAL A 36 8.63 -0.79 -4.49
CA VAL A 36 9.60 -1.53 -5.28
C VAL A 36 10.77 -0.66 -5.73
N CYS A 37 11.95 -1.25 -5.74
CA CYS A 37 13.15 -0.61 -6.28
C CYS A 37 12.93 -0.29 -7.77
N PRO A 38 13.17 0.95 -8.22
CA PRO A 38 12.94 1.33 -9.63
C PRO A 38 13.91 0.64 -10.60
N HIS A 39 15.04 0.13 -10.10
CA HIS A 39 16.09 -0.46 -10.94
C HIS A 39 15.92 -1.97 -11.15
N CYS A 40 15.54 -2.70 -10.11
CA CYS A 40 15.50 -4.17 -10.12
C CYS A 40 14.17 -4.77 -9.65
N GLN A 41 13.15 -3.91 -9.42
CA GLN A 41 11.79 -4.30 -9.02
C GLN A 41 11.70 -5.13 -7.74
N THR A 42 12.74 -5.10 -6.92
CA THR A 42 12.72 -5.80 -5.62
C THR A 42 11.80 -5.05 -4.66
N ILE A 43 10.90 -5.78 -4.00
CA ILE A 43 10.06 -5.25 -2.92
C ILE A 43 10.97 -4.82 -1.77
N LEU A 44 10.93 -3.54 -1.43
CA LEU A 44 11.67 -2.92 -0.33
C LEU A 44 10.81 -2.82 0.94
N GLY A 45 9.49 -2.82 0.78
CA GLY A 45 8.53 -2.79 1.86
C GLY A 45 7.11 -2.99 1.37
N VAL A 46 6.24 -3.42 2.28
CA VAL A 46 4.80 -3.53 2.08
C VAL A 46 4.12 -2.84 3.24
N VAL A 47 3.15 -1.98 2.92
CA VAL A 47 2.33 -1.27 3.90
C VAL A 47 0.85 -1.39 3.54
N VAL A 48 -0.02 -1.25 4.53
CA VAL A 48 -1.45 -1.02 4.26
C VAL A 48 -1.59 0.31 3.53
N ASP A 49 -2.46 0.39 2.52
CA ASP A 49 -2.70 1.62 1.77
C ASP A 49 -3.62 2.56 2.60
N PRO A 50 -3.08 3.66 3.18
CA PRO A 50 -3.88 4.55 4.02
C PRO A 50 -4.90 5.35 3.21
N TYR A 51 -4.68 5.54 1.91
CA TYR A 51 -5.61 6.26 1.04
C TYR A 51 -6.82 5.40 0.70
N ALA A 52 -6.59 4.12 0.37
CA ALA A 52 -7.67 3.16 0.18
C ALA A 52 -8.52 3.05 1.45
N PHE A 53 -7.88 2.88 2.61
CA PHE A 53 -8.57 2.78 3.89
C PHE A 53 -9.40 4.03 4.23
N LYS A 54 -8.83 5.22 4.03
CA LYS A 54 -9.55 6.50 4.21
C LYS A 54 -10.80 6.57 3.31
N ASN A 55 -10.66 6.18 2.04
CA ASN A 55 -11.74 6.22 1.08
C ASN A 55 -12.85 5.22 1.43
N GLU A 56 -12.49 4.01 1.88
CA GLU A 56 -13.45 3.01 2.37
C GLU A 56 -14.25 3.54 3.57
N ILE A 57 -13.59 4.15 4.55
CA ILE A 57 -14.26 4.79 5.69
C ILE A 57 -15.23 5.87 5.22
N ALA A 58 -14.79 6.77 4.33
CA ALA A 58 -15.65 7.85 3.83
C ALA A 58 -16.89 7.30 3.11
N ILE A 59 -16.72 6.25 2.29
CA ILE A 59 -17.82 5.57 1.59
C ILE A 59 -18.79 4.95 2.60
N GLU A 60 -18.29 4.27 3.63
CA GLU A 60 -19.12 3.63 4.66
C GLU A 60 -19.91 4.68 5.47
N VAL A 61 -19.27 5.79 5.85
CA VAL A 61 -19.94 6.90 6.54
C VAL A 61 -21.05 7.50 5.66
N MET A 62 -20.76 7.77 4.38
CA MET A 62 -21.77 8.32 3.45
C MET A 62 -22.95 7.37 3.24
N LYS A 63 -22.73 6.05 3.20
CA LYS A 63 -23.82 5.06 3.13
C LYS A 63 -24.73 5.13 4.34
N ARG A 64 -24.16 5.21 5.55
CA ARG A 64 -24.94 5.34 6.80
C ARG A 64 -25.74 6.63 6.86
N MET A 65 -25.14 7.75 6.44
CA MET A 65 -25.84 9.04 6.39
C MET A 65 -27.00 9.05 5.40
N ARG A 66 -26.88 8.35 4.27
CA ARG A 66 -27.96 8.22 3.27
C ARG A 66 -29.07 7.25 3.68
N GLY A 67 -28.78 6.29 4.57
CA GLY A 67 -29.73 5.32 5.09
C GLY A 67 -30.51 5.77 6.34
N GLY A 68 -30.19 6.94 6.90
CA GLY A 68 -30.92 7.53 8.03
C GLY A 68 -32.21 8.20 7.58
N ARG A 69 -33.30 7.43 7.56
CA ARG A 69 -34.67 7.94 7.72
C ARG A 69 -35.20 7.49 9.07
#